data_AF-A0A5D0IYJ5-F1
#
_entry.id   AF-A0A5D0IYJ5-F1
#
_cell.length_a   1.000
_cell.length_b   1.000
_cell.length_c   1.000
_cell.angle_alpha   90.00
_cell.angle_beta   90.00
_cell.angle_gamma   90.00
#
_symmetry.space_group_name_H-M   'P 1'
#
loop_
_entity.id
_entity.type
_entity.pdbx_description
1 polymer ?
#
loop_
_entity_poly.entity_id
_entity_poly.type
_entity_poly.pdbx_seq_one_letter_code
_entity_poly.pdbx_strand_id
1 'polypeptide(L)' 'MTAEEIEIENAAITKAYKELLKVSYTTLSDDDKKLIRGAFEVALDGHKNQRRKSGEAYIFHPLAVAKIVAQEIG' A
#
# COMPACT_ATOMS: atom_id res chain seq x y z
N MET A 1 -1.68 -14.50 14.84
CA MET A 1 -2.03 -13.10 15.12
C MET A 1 -3.37 -13.07 15.82
N THR A 2 -3.53 -12.23 16.84
CA THR A 2 -4.81 -11.94 17.47
C THR A 2 -5.69 -11.10 16.54
N ALA A 3 -6.99 -11.01 16.83
CA ALA A 3 -7.89 -10.13 16.06
C ALA A 3 -7.45 -8.66 16.12
N GLU A 4 -6.96 -8.22 17.28
CA GLU A 4 -6.43 -6.86 17.50
C GLU A 4 -5.19 -6.59 16.63
N GLU A 5 -4.25 -7.55 16.54
CA GLU A 5 -3.06 -7.43 15.70
C GLU A 5 -3.42 -7.30 14.20
N ILE A 6 -4.45 -8.03 13.75
CA ILE A 6 -4.95 -7.96 12.38
C ILE A 6 -5.58 -6.59 12.09
N GLU A 7 -6.35 -6.05 13.03
CA GLU A 7 -6.97 -4.74 12.89
C GLU A 7 -5.91 -3.62 12.82
N ILE A 8 -4.90 -3.67 13.70
CA ILE A 8 -3.77 -2.74 13.69
C ILE A 8 -3.02 -2.82 12.36
N GLU A 9 -2.75 -4.03 11.86
CA GLU A 9 -2.08 -4.23 10.57
C GLU A 9 -2.89 -3.66 9.42
N ASN A 10 -4.19 -3.93 9.36
CA ASN A 10 -5.08 -3.41 8.32
C ASN A 10 -5.17 -1.87 8.35
N ALA A 11 -5.18 -1.27 9.55
CA ALA A 11 -5.13 0.16 9.72
C ALA A 11 -3.80 0.74 9.20
N ALA A 12 -2.68 0.08 9.48
CA ALA A 12 -1.35 0.47 8.99
C ALA A 12 -1.25 0.37 7.46
N ILE A 13 -1.75 -0.70 6.85
CA ILE A 13 -1.82 -0.86 5.38
C ILE A 13 -2.64 0.28 4.76
N THR A 14 -3.82 0.55 5.32
CA THR A 14 -4.70 1.63 4.85
C THR A 14 -4.03 3.00 4.96
N LYS A 15 -3.30 3.24 6.04
CA LYS A 15 -2.53 4.47 6.23
C LYS A 15 -1.42 4.61 5.18
N ALA A 16 -0.64 3.55 4.93
CA ALA A 16 0.42 3.56 3.93
C ALA A 16 -0.12 3.83 2.51
N TYR A 17 -1.25 3.23 2.14
CA TYR A 17 -1.93 3.53 0.87
C TYR A 17 -2.37 5.00 0.77
N LYS A 18 -2.95 5.56 1.84
CA LYS A 18 -3.34 6.99 1.85
C LYS A 18 -2.14 7.92 1.75
N GLU A 19 -1.00 7.55 2.32
CA GLU A 19 0.23 8.32 2.18
C GLU A 19 0.77 8.27 0.75
N LEU A 20 0.76 7.11 0.09
CA LEU A 20 1.14 6.97 -1.32
C LEU A 20 0.40 7.98 -2.22
N LEU A 21 -0.91 8.13 -2.03
CA LEU A 21 -1.72 9.07 -2.83
C LEU A 21 -1.40 10.55 -2.56
N LYS A 22 -0.73 10.87 -1.46
CA LYS A 22 -0.44 12.26 -1.05
C LYS A 22 0.96 12.74 -1.45
N VAL A 23 1.88 11.82 -1.74
CA VAL A 23 3.30 12.15 -1.86
C VAL A 23 3.77 12.42 -3.28
N SER A 24 2.88 12.31 -4.27
CA SER A 24 3.24 12.58 -5.67
C SER A 24 3.46 14.07 -5.93
N TYR A 25 4.50 14.42 -6.69
CA TYR A 25 4.71 15.78 -7.19
C TYR A 25 3.72 16.17 -8.30
N THR A 26 3.04 15.19 -8.89
CA THR A 26 2.05 15.40 -9.94
C THR A 26 0.63 15.38 -9.39
N THR A 27 -0.25 16.17 -9.99
CA THR A 27 -1.66 16.15 -9.65
C THR A 27 -2.31 14.91 -10.24
N LEU A 28 -2.76 13.99 -9.37
CA LEU A 28 -3.50 12.79 -9.79
C LEU A 28 -4.93 13.13 -10.21
N SER A 29 -5.29 12.76 -11.44
CA SER A 29 -6.68 12.79 -11.89
C SER A 29 -7.53 11.75 -11.14
N ASP A 30 -8.84 11.85 -11.28
CA ASP A 30 -9.73 10.86 -10.65
C ASP A 30 -9.60 9.47 -11.28
N ASP A 31 -9.23 9.38 -12.56
CA ASP A 31 -8.97 8.10 -13.22
C ASP A 31 -7.64 7.50 -12.77
N ASP A 32 -6.60 8.31 -12.52
CA ASP A 32 -5.36 7.84 -11.91
C ASP A 32 -5.61 7.25 -10.52
N LYS A 33 -6.40 7.94 -9.69
CA LYS A 33 -6.77 7.44 -8.36
C LYS A 33 -7.54 6.13 -8.42
N LYS A 34 -8.44 5.96 -9.39
CA LYS A 34 -9.15 4.69 -9.62
C LYS A 34 -8.18 3.58 -10.02
N LEU A 35 -7.25 3.87 -10.93
CA LEU A 35 -6.26 2.90 -11.38
C LEU A 35 -5.33 2.46 -10.24
N ILE A 36 -4.81 3.42 -9.46
CA ILE A 36 -3.96 3.15 -8.30
C ILE A 36 -4.72 2.34 -7.24
N ARG A 37 -5.99 2.65 -7.01
CA ARG A 37 -6.85 1.88 -6.11
C ARG A 37 -6.97 0.43 -6.57
N GLY A 38 -7.25 0.20 -7.85
CA GLY A 38 -7.34 -1.16 -8.41
C GLY A 38 -6.04 -1.93 -8.27
N ALA A 39 -4.89 -1.30 -8.56
CA ALA A 39 -3.58 -1.91 -8.37
C ALA A 39 -3.31 -2.27 -6.90
N PHE A 40 -3.70 -1.39 -5.97
CA PHE A 40 -3.61 -1.65 -4.53
C PHE A 40 -4.46 -2.85 -4.11
N GLU A 41 -5.72 -2.95 -4.57
CA GLU A 41 -6.61 -4.06 -4.25
C GLU A 41 -6.07 -5.40 -4.79
N VAL A 42 -5.51 -5.41 -6.01
CA VAL A 42 -4.84 -6.59 -6.58
C VAL A 42 -3.63 -7.01 -5.75
N ALA A 43 -2.77 -6.05 -5.36
CA ALA A 43 -1.60 -6.34 -4.54
C ALA A 43 -2.01 -6.85 -3.14
N LEU A 44 -3.03 -6.25 -2.53
CA LEU A 44 -3.54 -6.64 -1.22
C LEU A 44 -4.05 -8.09 -1.23
N ASP A 45 -4.84 -8.46 -2.24
CA ASP A 45 -5.33 -9.83 -2.37
C ASP A 45 -4.21 -10.82 -2.67
N GLY A 46 -3.30 -10.48 -3.60
CA GLY A 46 -2.17 -11.32 -3.97
C GLY A 46 -1.19 -11.59 -2.82
N HIS A 47 -1.06 -10.65 -1.88
CA HIS A 47 -0.14 -10.75 -0.75
C HIS A 47 -0.82 -11.06 0.60
N LYS A 48 -2.14 -11.30 0.66
CA LYS A 48 -2.90 -11.44 1.93
C LYS A 48 -2.39 -12.53 2.87
N ASN A 49 -1.82 -13.60 2.32
CA ASN A 49 -1.27 -14.73 3.08
C ASN A 49 0.28 -14.74 3.06
N GLN A 50 0.91 -13.72 2.47
CA GLN A 50 2.35 -13.67 2.32
C GLN A 50 2.98 -12.81 3.41
N ARG A 51 4.05 -13.34 4.01
CA ARG A 51 4.81 -12.69 5.08
C ARG A 51 6.28 -12.59 4.70
N ARG A 52 6.97 -11.55 5.18
CA ARG A 52 8.43 -11.47 5.13
C ARG A 52 9.05 -12.42 6.16
N LYS A 53 10.36 -12.64 6.07
CA LYS A 53 11.13 -13.38 7.10
C LYS A 53 11.00 -12.76 8.50
N SER A 54 10.77 -11.45 8.59
CA SER A 54 10.54 -10.72 9.84
C SER A 54 9.15 -10.96 10.45
N GLY A 55 8.21 -11.57 9.72
CA GLY A 55 6.81 -11.72 10.13
C GLY A 55 5.87 -10.61 9.63
N GLU A 56 6.41 -9.51 9.09
CA GLU A 56 5.62 -8.40 8.53
C GLU A 56 4.80 -8.83 7.30
N ALA A 57 3.60 -8.26 7.13
CA ALA A 57 2.82 -8.44 5.89
C ALA A 57 3.62 -8.02 4.66
N TYR A 58 3.65 -8.88 3.63
CA TYR A 58 4.48 -8.62 2.46
C TYR A 58 4.04 -7.36 1.68
N ILE A 59 2.75 -7.01 1.74
CA ILE A 59 2.15 -5.84 1.08
C ILE A 59 2.83 -4.50 1.40
N PHE A 60 3.46 -4.38 2.57
CA PHE A 60 4.23 -3.18 2.93
C PHE A 60 5.41 -2.96 1.99
N HIS A 61 5.97 -4.02 1.39
CA HIS A 61 7.06 -3.90 0.43
C HIS A 61 6.65 -3.20 -0.87
N PRO A 62 5.66 -3.69 -1.66
CA PRO A 62 5.19 -2.98 -2.84
C PRO A 62 4.72 -1.55 -2.55
N LEU A 63 4.05 -1.31 -1.41
CA LEU A 63 3.61 0.03 -1.03
C LEU A 63 4.78 1.00 -0.80
N ALA A 64 5.84 0.54 -0.13
CA ALA A 64 7.03 1.35 0.07
C ALA A 64 7.73 1.67 -1.26
N VAL A 65 7.83 0.69 -2.16
CA VAL A 65 8.40 0.90 -3.51
C VAL A 65 7.57 1.92 -4.28
N ALA A 66 6.24 1.76 -4.32
CA ALA A 66 5.35 2.70 -4.99
C ALA A 66 5.46 4.12 -4.42
N LYS A 67 5.62 4.25 -3.10
CA LYS A 67 5.80 5.55 -2.42
C LYS A 67 7.08 6.23 -2.88
N ILE A 68 8.20 5.51 -2.95
CA ILE A 68 9.48 6.04 -3.42
C ILE A 68 9.38 6.47 -4.89
N VAL A 69 8.78 5.63 -5.76
CA VAL A 69 8.58 5.97 -7.17
C VAL A 69 7.74 7.26 -7.31
N ALA A 70 6.65 7.37 -6.57
CA ALA A 70 5.81 8.57 -6.57
C ALA A 70 6.54 9.81 -6.03
N GLN A 71 7.50 9.64 -5.13
CA GLN A 71 8.27 10.71 -4.50
C GLN A 71 9.55 11.12 -5.23
N GLU A 72 10.13 10.27 -6.07
CA GLU A 72 11.48 10.54 -6.62
C GLU A 72 11.51 10.52 -8.15
N ILE A 73 10.51 9.91 -8.78
CA ILE A 73 10.51 9.67 -10.23
C ILE A 73 9.27 10.28 -10.91
N GLY A 74 8.15 10.39 -10.17
CA GLY A 74 6.86 10.85 -10.66
C GLY A 74 6.74 12.34 -10.88
#